data_AF-A0A1H6M1L1-F1
#
_entry.id   AF-A0A1H6M1L1-F1
#
_cell.length_a   1.000
_cell.length_b   1.000
_cell.length_c   1.000
_cell.angle_alpha   90.00
_cell.angle_beta   90.00
_cell.angle_gamma   90.00
#
_symmetry.space_group_name_H-M   'P 1'
#
loop_
_entity.id
_entity.type
_entity.pdbx_description
1 polymer ?
#
loop_
_entity_poly.entity_id
_entity_poly.type
_entity_poly.pdbx_seq_one_letter_code
_entity_poly.pdbx_strand_id
1 'polypeptide(L)'
;MITGQKPINSSKQGRFQIIDIVRMMEPLTKSSKQIVNGSMIPSLVRDAFRLAEEERPGAVHLELPEDVAFEEVKDWHIFPVHEIRRPDADQKTIEIAVEMIENAKNPLLLIGAGANRKKLFKSMQNFVDRTCIPFFNTQMGKGVVSCENPLFLGTAALSDGDVLHQAVE
;
A
#
# COMPACT_ATOMS: atom_id res chain seq x y z
N MET A 1 -10.94 -2.75 7.01
CA MET A 1 -11.53 -3.66 8.01
C MET A 1 -12.68 -2.94 8.68
N ILE A 2 -13.81 -3.61 8.87
CA ILE A 2 -14.94 -3.07 9.62
C ILE A 2 -15.16 -3.96 10.83
N THR A 3 -15.17 -3.38 12.02
CA THR A 3 -15.49 -4.09 13.28
C THR A 3 -16.82 -3.59 13.83
N GLY A 4 -17.50 -4.43 14.60
CA GLY A 4 -18.71 -4.04 15.32
C GLY A 4 -18.36 -3.54 16.73
N GLN A 5 -19.22 -2.69 17.29
CA GLN A 5 -19.13 -2.23 18.68
C GLN A 5 -20.51 -2.19 19.32
N LYS A 6 -20.55 -2.28 20.65
CA LYS A 6 -21.80 -2.10 21.41
C LYS A 6 -22.30 -0.65 21.33
N PRO A 7 -23.56 -0.38 21.73
CA PRO A 7 -24.15 0.94 21.60
C PRO A 7 -23.34 2.00 22.30
N ILE A 8 -23.11 3.12 21.61
CA ILE A 8 -22.37 4.26 22.16
C ILE A 8 -23.29 5.43 22.55
N ASN A 9 -24.47 5.52 21.91
CA ASN A 9 -25.47 6.57 22.12
C ASN A 9 -26.57 6.12 23.08
N SER A 10 -26.94 4.84 23.05
CA SER A 10 -28.00 4.26 23.88
C SER A 10 -27.44 3.40 25.02
N SER A 11 -27.02 4.02 26.13
CA SER A 11 -26.36 3.27 27.22
C SER A 11 -27.35 2.64 28.22
N LYS A 12 -27.34 1.30 28.36
CA LYS A 12 -27.81 0.55 29.55
C LYS A 12 -27.07 -0.78 29.86
N GLN A 13 -25.92 -1.09 29.25
CA GLN A 13 -25.22 -2.36 29.53
C GLN A 13 -23.89 -2.16 30.28
N GLY A 14 -23.58 -3.06 31.22
CA GLY A 14 -22.42 -3.02 32.13
C GLY A 14 -21.05 -3.23 31.48
N ARG A 15 -20.74 -2.51 30.40
CA ARG A 15 -19.47 -2.56 29.64
C ARG A 15 -19.05 -3.96 29.16
N PHE A 16 -20.01 -4.88 29.04
CA PHE A 16 -19.77 -6.22 28.53
C PHE A 16 -19.33 -6.14 27.06
N GLN A 17 -18.18 -6.76 26.73
CA GLN A 17 -17.56 -6.75 25.39
C GLN A 17 -17.17 -5.37 24.83
N ILE A 18 -17.14 -4.32 25.66
CA ILE A 18 -16.61 -3.02 25.24
C ILE A 18 -15.09 -3.02 25.40
N ILE A 19 -14.39 -2.99 24.27
CA ILE A 19 -12.94 -2.83 24.17
C ILE A 19 -12.68 -1.60 23.30
N ASP A 20 -11.61 -0.86 23.60
CA ASP A 20 -11.14 0.25 22.76
C ASP A 20 -10.41 -0.31 21.52
N ILE A 21 -11.18 -0.81 20.56
CA ILE A 21 -10.66 -1.40 19.32
C ILE A 21 -9.98 -0.31 18.48
N VAL A 22 -10.51 0.91 18.50
CA VAL A 22 -9.93 2.04 17.75
C VAL A 22 -8.47 2.24 18.14
N ARG A 23 -8.18 2.41 19.44
CA ARG A 23 -6.82 2.58 19.96
C ARG A 23 -5.94 1.36 19.75
N MET A 24 -6.51 0.16 19.83
CA MET A 24 -5.77 -1.08 19.56
C MET A 24 -5.33 -1.18 18.08
N MET A 25 -6.13 -0.66 17.15
CA MET A 25 -5.87 -0.72 15.71
C MET A 25 -5.06 0.46 15.15
N GLU A 26 -4.92 1.55 15.90
CA GLU A 26 -4.11 2.72 15.53
C GLU A 26 -2.68 2.37 15.09
N PRO A 27 -1.88 1.57 15.83
CA PRO A 27 -0.51 1.26 15.41
C PRO A 27 -0.42 0.28 14.23
N LEU A 28 -1.54 -0.36 13.86
CA LEU A 28 -1.61 -1.41 12.84
C LEU A 28 -2.21 -0.93 11.51
N THR A 29 -2.85 0.23 11.51
CA THR A 29 -3.58 0.74 10.34
C THR A 29 -3.19 2.18 10.03
N LYS A 30 -3.40 2.62 8.78
CA LYS A 30 -3.18 4.02 8.38
C LYS A 30 -4.18 4.96 9.05
N SER A 31 -5.35 4.44 9.41
CA SER A 31 -6.44 5.19 10.04
C SER A 31 -7.35 4.21 10.75
N SER A 32 -7.73 4.55 11.98
CA SER A 32 -8.67 3.82 12.82
C SER A 32 -9.71 4.82 13.33
N LYS A 33 -10.99 4.63 13.02
CA LYS A 33 -12.06 5.58 13.41
C LYS A 33 -13.32 4.84 13.84
N GLN A 34 -13.98 5.31 14.90
CA GLN A 34 -15.35 4.91 15.26
C GLN A 34 -16.35 5.79 14.51
N ILE A 35 -17.37 5.17 13.93
CA ILE A 35 -18.49 5.88 13.30
C ILE A 35 -19.47 6.24 14.41
N VAL A 36 -19.63 7.54 14.67
CA VAL A 36 -20.48 8.03 15.78
C VAL A 36 -21.91 8.39 15.35
N ASN A 37 -22.15 8.49 14.04
CA ASN A 37 -23.45 8.85 13.47
C ASN A 37 -23.64 8.21 12.08
N GLY A 38 -24.85 7.72 11.80
CA GLY A 38 -25.17 7.02 10.57
C GLY A 38 -24.99 7.88 9.31
N SER A 39 -25.22 9.20 9.38
CA SER A 39 -25.10 10.10 8.23
C SER A 39 -23.66 10.26 7.74
N MET A 40 -22.68 9.96 8.59
CA MET A 40 -21.26 10.04 8.23
C MET A 40 -20.75 8.80 7.49
N ILE A 41 -21.48 7.68 7.53
CA ILE A 41 -21.06 6.39 6.95
C ILE A 41 -20.58 6.55 5.51
N PRO A 42 -21.31 7.21 4.57
CA PRO A 42 -20.86 7.31 3.18
C PRO A 42 -19.52 8.03 3.05
N SER A 43 -19.33 9.12 3.81
CA SER A 43 -18.09 9.91 3.77
C SER A 43 -16.90 9.17 4.38
N LEU A 44 -17.10 8.51 5.52
CA LEU A 44 -16.06 7.78 6.23
C LEU A 44 -15.62 6.53 5.48
N VAL A 45 -16.56 5.81 4.87
CA VAL A 45 -16.24 4.69 3.99
C VAL A 45 -15.46 5.18 2.78
N ARG A 46 -15.86 6.29 2.15
CA ARG A 46 -15.14 6.85 1.01
C ARG A 46 -13.71 7.26 1.36
N ASP A 47 -13.52 7.94 2.49
CA ASP A 47 -12.22 8.35 2.99
C ASP A 47 -11.35 7.14 3.36
N ALA A 48 -11.93 6.12 4.01
CA ALA A 48 -11.22 4.89 4.36
C ALA A 48 -10.63 4.20 3.13
N PHE A 49 -11.42 4.01 2.06
CA PHE A 49 -10.89 3.43 0.82
C PHE A 49 -9.84 4.32 0.16
N ARG A 50 -10.04 5.65 0.13
CA ARG A 50 -9.05 6.60 -0.40
C ARG A 50 -7.72 6.44 0.33
N LEU A 51 -7.73 6.44 1.66
CA LEU A 51 -6.54 6.25 2.50
C LEU A 51 -5.91 4.87 2.32
N ALA A 52 -6.71 3.82 2.15
CA ALA A 52 -6.22 2.45 1.97
C ALA A 52 -5.45 2.28 0.64
N GLU A 53 -5.93 2.94 -0.43
CA GLU A 53 -5.37 2.84 -1.78
C GLU A 53 -4.25 3.86 -2.06
N GLU A 54 -4.21 4.97 -1.33
CA GLU A 54 -3.17 5.99 -1.43
C GLU A 54 -1.78 5.42 -1.12
N GLU A 55 -0.75 5.92 -1.80
CA GLU A 55 0.63 5.43 -1.68
C GLU A 55 1.26 5.83 -0.33
N ARG A 56 1.82 4.91 0.45
CA ARG A 56 1.85 3.45 0.30
C ARG A 56 0.51 2.81 0.69
N PRO A 57 -0.01 1.84 -0.09
CA PRO A 57 -1.25 1.15 0.26
C PRO A 57 -1.14 0.46 1.62
N GLY A 58 -2.23 0.44 2.38
CA GLY A 58 -2.24 -0.12 3.72
C GLY A 58 -3.63 -0.33 4.30
N ALA A 59 -3.70 -1.05 5.40
CA ALA A 59 -4.97 -1.32 6.08
C ALA A 59 -5.56 -0.04 6.69
N VAL A 60 -6.88 0.04 6.70
CA VAL A 60 -7.68 1.04 7.42
C VAL A 60 -8.75 0.33 8.24
N HIS A 61 -9.17 0.94 9.32
CA HIS A 61 -10.14 0.40 10.26
C HIS A 61 -11.29 1.40 10.48
N LEU A 62 -12.51 0.89 10.36
CA LEU A 62 -13.73 1.56 10.79
C LEU A 62 -14.44 0.68 11.83
N GLU A 63 -14.78 1.25 12.98
CA GLU A 63 -15.63 0.61 13.96
C GLU A 63 -17.06 1.13 13.81
N LEU A 64 -18.02 0.22 13.66
CA LEU A 64 -19.44 0.51 13.46
C LEU A 64 -20.24 0.03 14.70
N PRO A 65 -20.63 0.95 15.59
CA PRO A 65 -21.52 0.64 16.70
C PRO A 65 -22.89 0.13 16.24
N GLU A 66 -23.47 -0.81 16.99
CA GLU A 66 -24.75 -1.42 16.63
C GLU A 66 -25.89 -0.40 16.59
N ASP A 67 -25.96 0.55 17.54
CA ASP A 67 -27.01 1.57 17.56
C ASP A 67 -26.90 2.55 16.41
N VAL A 68 -25.67 2.96 16.06
CA VAL A 68 -25.40 3.77 14.86
C VAL A 68 -25.78 3.03 13.58
N ALA A 69 -25.57 1.71 13.51
CA ALA A 69 -25.97 0.90 12.36
C ALA A 69 -27.50 0.78 12.21
N PHE A 70 -28.27 0.91 13.31
CA PHE A 70 -29.73 0.92 13.30
C PHE A 70 -30.34 2.30 13.01
N GLU A 71 -29.54 3.37 12.96
CA GLU A 71 -30.06 4.73 12.70
C GLU A 71 -30.68 4.83 11.30
N GLU A 72 -31.93 5.30 11.23
CA GLU A 72 -32.58 5.65 9.97
C GLU A 72 -32.09 7.00 9.47
N VAL A 73 -31.29 7.00 8.40
CA VAL A 73 -30.78 8.21 7.77
C VAL A 73 -31.58 8.52 6.51
N LYS A 74 -32.23 9.70 6.49
CA LYS A 74 -32.86 10.25 5.27
C LYS A 74 -31.84 11.07 4.48
N ASP A 75 -32.06 11.20 3.18
CA ASP A 75 -31.26 12.06 2.28
C ASP A 75 -29.76 11.73 2.25
N TRP A 76 -29.40 10.45 2.28
CA TRP A 76 -28.00 10.02 2.19
C TRP A 76 -27.43 10.22 0.77
N HIS A 77 -26.14 10.51 0.70
CA HIS A 77 -25.40 10.70 -0.55
C HIS A 77 -24.23 9.73 -0.63
N ILE A 78 -24.17 8.91 -1.68
CA ILE A 78 -22.99 8.09 -1.98
C ILE A 78 -22.01 8.93 -2.79
N PHE A 79 -20.81 9.08 -2.24
CA PHE A 79 -19.72 9.75 -2.92
C PHE A 79 -19.16 8.88 -4.06
N PRO A 80 -18.93 9.44 -5.26
CA PRO A 80 -18.34 8.70 -6.36
C PRO A 80 -16.93 8.21 -6.00
N VAL A 81 -16.53 7.09 -6.62
CA VAL A 81 -15.13 6.62 -6.54
C VAL A 81 -14.29 7.51 -7.45
N HIS A 82 -13.29 8.17 -6.89
CA HIS A 82 -12.30 8.91 -7.66
C HIS A 82 -11.05 8.06 -7.84
N GLU A 83 -10.50 8.05 -9.06
CA GLU A 83 -9.21 7.43 -9.30
C GLU A 83 -8.11 8.21 -8.58
N ILE A 84 -7.31 7.50 -7.80
CA ILE A 84 -6.14 8.09 -7.14
C ILE A 84 -5.03 8.21 -8.18
N ARG A 85 -4.82 9.43 -8.67
CA ARG A 85 -3.67 9.73 -9.53
C ARG A 85 -2.42 9.89 -8.67
N ARG A 86 -1.42 9.05 -8.93
CA ARG A 86 -0.08 9.21 -8.34
C ARG A 86 0.69 10.26 -9.15
N PRO A 87 1.48 11.11 -8.50
CA PRO A 87 2.34 12.03 -9.23
C PRO A 87 3.34 11.23 -10.07
N ASP A 88 3.46 11.61 -11.34
CA ASP A 88 4.52 11.11 -12.21
C ASP A 88 5.79 11.92 -11.93
N ALA A 89 6.96 11.32 -12.19
CA ALA A 89 8.22 12.04 -12.12
C ALA A 89 8.26 13.13 -13.21
N ASP A 90 8.81 14.30 -12.87
CA ASP A 90 9.03 15.36 -13.85
C ASP A 90 10.04 14.93 -14.91
N GLN A 91 9.86 15.41 -16.14
CA GLN A 91 10.69 15.06 -17.29
C GLN A 91 12.18 15.37 -17.04
N LYS A 92 12.50 16.49 -16.37
CA LYS A 92 13.90 16.84 -16.05
C LYS A 92 14.52 15.86 -15.08
N THR A 93 13.75 15.39 -14.10
CA THR A 93 14.21 14.37 -13.15
C THR A 93 14.49 13.04 -13.84
N ILE A 94 13.67 12.68 -14.84
CA ILE A 94 13.89 11.47 -15.65
C ILE A 94 15.16 11.61 -16.48
N GLU A 95 15.41 12.76 -17.11
CA GLU A 95 16.63 13.03 -17.89
C GLU A 95 17.90 12.90 -17.04
N ILE A 96 17.87 13.46 -15.83
CA ILE A 96 18.98 13.32 -14.87
C ILE A 96 19.22 11.83 -14.53
N ALA A 97 18.16 11.06 -14.29
CA ALA A 97 18.28 9.64 -13.99
C ALA A 97 18.86 8.85 -15.18
N VAL A 98 18.48 9.20 -16.42
CA VAL A 98 19.03 8.57 -17.63
C VAL A 98 20.53 8.87 -17.75
N GLU A 99 20.95 10.13 -17.60
CA GLU A 99 22.37 10.52 -17.65
C GLU A 99 23.20 9.79 -16.57
N MET A 100 22.65 9.63 -15.36
CA MET A 100 23.30 8.86 -14.29
C MET A 100 23.47 7.39 -14.66
N ILE A 101 22.46 6.78 -15.30
CA ILE A 101 22.51 5.37 -15.71
C ILE A 101 23.51 5.18 -16.86
N GLU A 102 23.51 6.08 -17.85
CA GLU A 102 24.41 6.00 -19.02
C GLU A 102 25.88 6.18 -18.64
N ASN A 103 26.17 7.01 -17.63
CA ASN A 103 27.53 7.22 -17.13
C ASN A 103 27.99 6.17 -16.11
N ALA A 104 27.09 5.28 -15.66
CA ALA A 104 27.42 4.28 -14.66
C ALA A 104 28.34 3.19 -15.25
N LYS A 105 29.44 2.88 -14.56
CA LYS A 105 30.36 1.81 -14.98
C LYS A 105 29.84 0.41 -14.64
N ASN A 106 29.20 0.28 -13.48
CA ASN A 106 28.65 -0.98 -12.97
C ASN A 106 27.23 -0.73 -12.44
N PRO A 107 26.24 -0.45 -13.31
CA PRO A 107 24.86 -0.26 -12.87
C PRO A 107 24.27 -1.58 -12.34
N LEU A 108 23.49 -1.49 -11.27
CA LEU A 108 22.77 -2.61 -10.68
C LEU A 108 21.35 -2.16 -10.31
N LEU A 109 20.35 -2.95 -10.70
CA LEU A 109 18.94 -2.65 -10.45
C LEU A 109 18.41 -3.41 -9.22
N LEU A 110 17.90 -2.67 -8.23
CA LEU A 110 17.16 -3.24 -7.10
C LEU A 110 15.65 -3.11 -7.30
N ILE A 111 14.96 -4.24 -7.36
CA ILE A 111 13.50 -4.29 -7.48
C ILE A 111 12.85 -4.49 -6.10
N GLY A 112 12.25 -3.41 -5.60
CA GLY A 112 11.55 -3.37 -4.31
C GLY A 112 10.05 -3.69 -4.37
N ALA A 113 9.41 -3.71 -3.19
CA ALA A 113 7.97 -3.93 -3.01
C ALA A 113 7.07 -3.01 -3.87
N GLY A 114 7.51 -1.77 -4.12
CA GLY A 114 6.75 -0.78 -4.89
C GLY A 114 6.52 -1.21 -6.34
N ALA A 115 7.43 -1.99 -6.92
CA ALA A 115 7.35 -2.41 -8.31
C ALA A 115 6.26 -3.48 -8.55
N ASN A 116 5.83 -4.20 -7.51
CA ASN A 116 4.72 -5.16 -7.59
C ASN A 116 3.32 -4.50 -7.56
N ARG A 117 3.23 -3.20 -7.28
CA ARG A 117 1.95 -2.50 -7.09
C ARG A 117 1.25 -2.14 -8.40
N LYS A 118 2.00 -2.06 -9.50
CA LYS A 118 1.49 -1.82 -10.85
C LYS A 118 1.71 -3.08 -11.68
N LYS A 119 0.96 -3.26 -12.78
CA LYS A 119 1.23 -4.30 -13.79
C LYS A 119 2.49 -3.96 -14.60
N LEU A 120 3.63 -3.81 -13.91
CA LEU A 120 4.91 -3.34 -14.45
C LEU A 120 5.72 -4.43 -15.12
N PHE A 121 5.26 -5.67 -15.07
CA PHE A 121 5.98 -6.82 -15.60
C PHE A 121 6.57 -6.56 -16.99
N LYS A 122 5.72 -6.19 -17.96
CA LYS A 122 6.17 -5.95 -19.34
C LYS A 122 7.14 -4.76 -19.45
N SER A 123 6.87 -3.66 -18.75
CA SER A 123 7.69 -2.46 -18.83
C SER A 123 9.07 -2.66 -18.20
N MET A 124 9.12 -3.31 -17.04
CA MET A 124 10.37 -3.61 -16.34
C MET A 124 11.17 -4.70 -17.06
N GLN A 125 10.51 -5.74 -17.56
CA GLN A 125 11.15 -6.75 -18.40
C GLN A 125 11.80 -6.10 -19.63
N ASN A 126 11.07 -5.25 -20.35
CA ASN A 126 11.61 -4.52 -21.51
C ASN A 126 12.78 -3.60 -21.12
N PHE A 127 12.67 -2.90 -19.98
CA PHE A 127 13.76 -2.05 -19.48
C PHE A 127 15.04 -2.86 -19.23
N VAL A 128 14.94 -4.00 -18.54
CA VAL A 128 16.07 -4.90 -18.28
C VAL A 128 16.63 -5.46 -19.59
N ASP A 129 15.77 -5.94 -20.50
CA ASP A 129 16.19 -6.55 -21.77
C ASP A 129 16.90 -5.55 -22.69
N ARG A 130 16.54 -4.26 -22.64
CA ARG A 130 17.15 -3.20 -23.46
C ARG A 130 18.42 -2.63 -22.86
N THR A 131 18.45 -2.47 -21.54
CA THR A 131 19.59 -1.87 -20.84
C THR A 131 20.68 -2.89 -20.51
N CYS A 132 20.32 -4.18 -20.51
CA CYS A 132 21.17 -5.28 -20.07
C CYS A 132 21.74 -5.09 -18.65
N ILE A 133 21.07 -4.29 -17.82
CA ILE A 133 21.50 -4.03 -16.44
C ILE A 133 21.15 -5.26 -15.59
N PRO A 134 22.12 -5.86 -14.88
CA PRO A 134 21.84 -6.94 -13.94
C PRO A 134 20.92 -6.45 -12.83
N PHE A 135 20.08 -7.34 -12.31
CA PHE A 135 19.09 -6.96 -11.31
C PHE A 135 18.92 -8.01 -10.22
N PHE A 136 18.44 -7.53 -9.08
CA PHE A 136 18.02 -8.36 -7.96
C PHE A 136 16.74 -7.82 -7.37
N ASN A 137 16.06 -8.63 -6.55
CA ASN A 137 14.82 -8.20 -5.93
C ASN A 137 14.85 -8.39 -4.41
N THR A 138 14.03 -7.60 -3.73
CA THR A 138 13.61 -7.93 -2.36
C THR A 138 12.60 -9.07 -2.40
N GLN A 139 12.36 -9.75 -1.27
CA GLN A 139 11.28 -10.75 -1.17
C GLN A 139 9.94 -10.19 -1.68
N MET A 140 9.65 -8.93 -1.37
CA MET A 140 8.43 -8.25 -1.78
C MET A 140 8.44 -7.74 -3.22
N GLY A 141 9.58 -7.76 -3.91
CA GLY A 141 9.75 -7.37 -5.32
C GLY A 141 9.78 -8.55 -6.29
N LYS A 142 9.70 -9.79 -5.77
CA LYS A 142 9.61 -11.01 -6.59
C LYS A 142 8.41 -10.96 -7.53
N GLY A 143 8.58 -11.45 -8.76
CA GLY A 143 7.51 -11.53 -9.76
C GLY A 143 7.37 -10.31 -10.68
N VAL A 144 8.08 -9.22 -10.40
CA VAL A 144 8.08 -8.03 -11.29
C VAL A 144 8.85 -8.28 -12.58
N VAL A 145 9.96 -9.01 -12.51
CA VAL A 145 10.73 -9.47 -13.68
C VAL A 145 10.92 -10.98 -13.51
N SER A 146 10.95 -11.73 -14.61
CA SER A 146 11.11 -13.18 -14.52
C SER A 146 12.41 -13.56 -13.82
N CYS A 147 12.33 -14.48 -12.85
CA CYS A 147 13.51 -15.05 -12.20
C CYS A 147 14.32 -15.97 -13.14
N GLU A 148 13.79 -16.32 -14.31
CA GLU A 148 14.50 -17.07 -15.35
C GLU A 148 15.34 -16.16 -16.25
N ASN A 149 15.25 -14.84 -16.07
CA ASN A 149 16.07 -13.90 -16.83
C ASN A 149 17.56 -14.12 -16.47
N PRO A 150 18.46 -14.27 -17.45
CA PRO A 150 19.89 -14.50 -17.19
C PRO A 150 20.59 -13.36 -16.43
N LEU A 151 19.98 -12.17 -16.39
CA LEU A 151 20.48 -11.01 -15.65
C LEU A 151 20.03 -10.97 -14.19
N PHE A 152 19.27 -11.98 -13.73
CA PHE A 152 18.79 -12.07 -12.35
C PHE A 152 19.89 -12.61 -11.43
N LEU A 153 20.30 -11.80 -10.44
CA LEU A 153 21.36 -12.17 -9.49
C LEU A 153 20.84 -12.86 -8.22
N GLY A 154 19.52 -12.89 -8.02
CA GLY A 154 18.90 -13.51 -6.85
C GLY A 154 18.01 -12.56 -6.04
N THR A 155 17.54 -13.04 -4.90
CA THR A 155 16.69 -12.28 -3.99
C THR A 155 17.44 -11.91 -2.73
N ALA A 156 17.57 -10.61 -2.48
CA ALA A 156 18.12 -10.11 -1.24
C ALA A 156 17.29 -10.60 -0.04
N ALA A 157 18.00 -11.20 0.91
CA ALA A 157 17.47 -11.68 2.18
C ALA A 157 18.43 -11.25 3.31
N LEU A 158 18.04 -11.54 4.56
CA LEU A 158 18.90 -11.31 5.73
C LEU A 158 19.97 -12.41 5.91
N SER A 159 20.32 -13.13 4.84
CA SER A 159 21.39 -14.13 4.83
C SER A 159 22.76 -13.46 4.88
N ASP A 160 23.78 -14.17 5.35
CA ASP A 160 25.17 -13.71 5.26
C ASP A 160 25.91 -14.53 4.19
N GLY A 161 26.91 -13.93 3.54
CA GLY A 161 27.72 -14.59 2.51
C GLY A 161 27.00 -14.97 1.22
N ASP A 162 25.84 -14.36 0.93
CA ASP A 162 25.12 -14.59 -0.32
C ASP A 162 25.93 -14.02 -1.51
N VAL A 163 26.00 -14.76 -2.62
CA VAL A 163 26.73 -14.33 -3.84
C VAL A 163 26.18 -13.00 -4.34
N LEU A 164 24.88 -12.77 -4.14
CA LEU A 164 24.25 -11.50 -4.42
C LEU A 164 24.94 -10.31 -3.73
N HIS A 165 25.40 -10.47 -2.48
CA HIS A 165 25.96 -9.36 -1.70
C HIS A 165 27.28 -8.87 -2.29
N GLN A 166 28.03 -9.74 -2.96
CA GLN A 166 29.24 -9.35 -3.71
C GLN A 166 28.94 -8.40 -4.88
N ALA A 167 27.70 -8.35 -5.37
CA ALA A 167 27.31 -7.40 -6.42
C ALA A 167 26.92 -6.02 -5.86
N VAL A 168 26.61 -5.93 -4.56
CA VAL A 168 26.18 -4.70 -3.88
C VAL A 168 27.35 -4.01 -3.17
N GLU A 169 28.30 -4.79 -2.66
CA GLU A 169 29.56 -4.34 -2.03
C GLU A 169 30.60 -3.84 -3.05
#